data_AF-A0A369I794-F1
#
_entry.id   AF-A0A369I794-F1
#
_cell.length_a   1.000
_cell.length_b   1.000
_cell.length_c   1.000
_cell.angle_alpha   90.00
_cell.angle_beta   90.00
_cell.angle_gamma   90.00
#
_symmetry.space_group_name_H-M   'P 1'
#
loop_
_entity.id
_entity.type
_entity.pdbx_description
1 polymer ?
#
loop_
_entity_poly.entity_id
_entity_poly.type
_entity_poly.pdbx_seq_one_letter_code
_entity_poly.pdbx_strand_id
1 'polypeptide(L)'
;MKKYFLCFAVIATVLGVKAQSNAPTTENWYGLVPFIDGFTDEIIVHINITDSKKSVIVDFPLKNIGSIWRHEPLTNLEAQKVKIDKTDLSFMLPETRVDFEGNIHPTQEEIAGLLYIVGRPYKVTLTKEKKTVNNPTYIEPIPGLSEGDLSPDIAMKRTIAAPNTLFIEELNWLEIRDLLKEGKTTVLIPTGGVEMNGKYLASGKHNFVLRVAADSIARRLGNTLIAPIVPFVPEGRHTPPAGHMRYPGTISLTEATYEKLLKEIAQSLKMHGFKTIIFIGDSGGNQWGMYVVAKELRAEWKNENINVLFIPEYYDNYRVAQWLKTQGIQEKDSGTHDSFQYTSQIMALDPALVRANQRIKEGDFSINGVNLQPITKTIEMGKKLAGYQAEVTVAAVRRALEGK
;
A
#
# COMPACT_ATOMS: atom_id res chain seq x y z
N MET A 1 21.76 39.86 -2.00
CA MET A 1 23.17 39.44 -1.80
C MET A 1 23.35 38.84 -0.40
N LYS A 2 23.37 37.50 -0.29
CA LYS A 2 24.15 36.72 0.70
C LYS A 2 23.76 35.23 0.59
N LYS A 3 24.79 34.38 0.54
CA LYS A 3 24.85 32.92 0.78
C LYS A 3 24.32 31.96 -0.30
N TYR A 4 25.06 31.82 -1.39
CA TYR A 4 25.11 30.58 -2.21
C TYR A 4 26.55 30.22 -2.61
N PHE A 5 27.50 30.29 -1.67
CA PHE A 5 28.94 30.15 -1.95
C PHE A 5 29.57 28.86 -1.40
N LEU A 6 28.79 27.93 -0.84
CA LEU A 6 29.38 26.87 0.02
C LEU A 6 29.73 25.56 -0.70
N CYS A 7 29.01 25.09 -1.72
CA CYS A 7 29.37 23.82 -2.40
C CYS A 7 30.46 24.00 -3.48
N PHE A 8 30.38 25.08 -4.28
CA PHE A 8 31.32 25.35 -5.36
C PHE A 8 32.74 25.62 -4.85
N ALA A 9 32.85 26.34 -3.73
CA ALA A 9 34.13 26.59 -3.09
C ALA A 9 34.76 25.31 -2.54
N VAL A 10 33.99 24.36 -1.99
CA VAL A 10 34.59 23.19 -1.33
C VAL A 10 35.28 22.27 -2.35
N ILE A 11 34.66 21.92 -3.48
CA ILE A 11 35.29 21.00 -4.46
C ILE A 11 36.42 21.69 -5.24
N ALA A 12 36.22 22.93 -5.69
CA ALA A 12 37.24 23.67 -6.46
C ALA A 12 38.44 24.10 -5.60
N THR A 13 38.22 24.45 -4.32
CA THR A 13 39.31 24.85 -3.39
C THR A 13 40.04 23.63 -2.82
N VAL A 14 39.39 22.48 -2.68
CA VAL A 14 40.05 21.22 -2.30
C VAL A 14 40.96 20.70 -3.42
N LEU A 15 40.63 20.93 -4.69
CA LEU A 15 41.34 20.41 -5.86
C LEU A 15 42.19 21.44 -6.62
N GLY A 16 42.12 22.73 -6.26
CA GLY A 16 42.95 23.79 -6.86
C GLY A 16 42.62 24.11 -8.32
N VAL A 17 41.39 23.87 -8.79
CA VAL A 17 41.00 24.09 -10.19
C VAL A 17 40.19 25.38 -10.33
N LYS A 18 40.58 26.27 -11.26
CA LYS A 18 39.76 27.42 -11.70
C LYS A 18 38.94 27.02 -12.92
N ALA A 19 37.63 27.25 -12.89
CA ALA A 19 36.74 26.99 -14.03
C ALA A 19 37.11 27.87 -15.23
N GLN A 20 37.22 27.27 -16.42
CA GLN A 20 37.14 28.01 -17.68
C GLN A 20 35.67 28.07 -18.09
N SER A 21 35.14 29.29 -18.29
CA SER A 21 33.80 29.48 -18.85
C SER A 21 33.80 28.96 -20.28
N ASN A 22 33.11 27.87 -20.56
CA ASN A 22 32.84 27.45 -21.93
C ASN A 22 31.32 27.31 -22.17
N ALA A 23 30.95 27.78 -23.36
CA ALA A 23 29.65 28.12 -23.92
C ALA A 23 28.54 27.06 -23.80
N PRO A 24 27.25 27.44 -23.96
CA PRO A 24 26.12 26.53 -23.82
C PRO A 24 26.09 25.53 -24.97
N THR A 25 26.32 24.25 -24.68
CA THR A 25 26.10 23.17 -25.64
C THR A 25 24.62 22.82 -25.69
N THR A 26 24.02 23.02 -26.85
CA THR A 26 22.67 22.59 -27.21
C THR A 26 22.65 21.08 -27.45
N GLU A 27 22.56 20.27 -26.40
CA GLU A 27 22.27 18.84 -26.55
C GLU A 27 21.18 18.41 -25.56
N ASN A 28 20.19 17.67 -26.08
CA ASN A 28 19.13 17.05 -25.30
C ASN A 28 19.61 15.68 -24.84
N TRP A 29 19.78 15.51 -23.52
CA TRP A 29 20.22 14.26 -22.89
C TRP A 29 19.03 13.58 -22.22
N TYR A 30 18.76 12.32 -22.56
CA TYR A 30 17.84 11.42 -21.87
C TYR A 30 18.50 10.05 -21.71
N GLY A 31 18.40 9.42 -20.54
CA GLY A 31 18.95 8.10 -20.28
C GLY A 31 18.11 7.31 -19.27
N LEU A 32 17.69 6.11 -19.68
CA LEU A 32 16.97 5.08 -18.91
C LEU A 32 17.96 4.03 -18.39
N VAL A 33 17.67 3.44 -17.23
CA VAL A 33 18.38 2.25 -16.70
C VAL A 33 17.34 1.18 -16.34
N PRO A 34 17.58 -0.13 -16.59
CA PRO A 34 16.67 -1.21 -16.26
C PRO A 34 16.54 -1.41 -14.74
N PHE A 35 15.30 -1.61 -14.30
CA PHE A 35 14.89 -1.72 -12.90
C PHE A 35 14.69 -3.20 -12.54
N ILE A 36 15.51 -3.76 -11.65
CA ILE A 36 15.34 -5.16 -11.17
C ILE A 36 15.18 -5.26 -9.64
N ASP A 37 15.67 -4.31 -8.83
CA ASP A 37 15.76 -4.56 -7.37
C ASP A 37 14.87 -3.68 -6.46
N GLY A 38 13.89 -2.94 -6.98
CA GLY A 38 12.84 -2.36 -6.12
C GLY A 38 13.31 -1.34 -5.06
N PHE A 39 14.50 -0.74 -5.20
CA PHE A 39 14.98 0.28 -4.26
C PHE A 39 14.39 1.66 -4.59
N THR A 40 13.65 2.25 -3.65
CA THR A 40 13.10 3.62 -3.74
C THR A 40 13.85 4.65 -2.88
N ASP A 41 14.93 4.26 -2.23
CA ASP A 41 15.50 5.06 -1.15
C ASP A 41 16.90 5.57 -1.50
N GLU A 42 17.13 6.85 -1.17
CA GLU A 42 18.27 7.71 -1.51
C GLU A 42 19.64 7.01 -1.49
N ILE A 43 20.47 7.22 -2.52
CA ILE A 43 21.85 6.72 -2.58
C ILE A 43 22.80 7.83 -2.11
N ILE A 44 23.54 7.56 -1.04
CA ILE A 44 24.63 8.43 -0.58
C ILE A 44 25.90 8.01 -1.33
N VAL A 45 26.61 8.98 -1.91
CA VAL A 45 27.86 8.75 -2.63
C VAL A 45 28.99 9.49 -1.93
N HIS A 46 29.90 8.72 -1.33
CA HIS A 46 31.14 9.24 -0.75
C HIS A 46 32.20 9.38 -1.83
N ILE A 47 32.90 10.52 -1.94
CA ILE A 47 34.01 10.68 -2.89
C ILE A 47 35.32 10.76 -2.10
N ASN A 48 36.10 9.68 -2.14
CA ASN A 48 37.41 9.60 -1.48
C ASN A 48 38.55 9.81 -2.47
N ILE A 49 39.29 10.92 -2.34
CA ILE A 49 40.41 11.25 -3.24
C ILE A 49 41.71 10.64 -2.68
N THR A 50 42.25 9.61 -3.34
CA THR A 50 43.33 8.75 -2.81
C THR A 50 44.70 9.39 -2.53
N ASP A 51 44.87 10.70 -2.61
CA ASP A 51 46.16 11.36 -2.32
C ASP A 51 46.09 12.56 -1.36
N SER A 52 44.94 12.78 -0.74
CA SER A 52 44.83 13.63 0.45
C SER A 52 43.62 13.13 1.24
N LYS A 53 43.72 12.95 2.56
CA LYS A 53 42.62 12.50 3.44
C LYS A 53 41.45 13.53 3.49
N LYS A 54 40.86 13.83 2.34
CA LYS A 54 39.77 14.78 2.14
C LYS A 54 38.65 14.01 1.45
N SER A 55 37.61 13.73 2.22
CA SER A 55 36.34 13.18 1.74
C SER A 55 35.38 14.34 1.46
N VAL A 56 34.70 14.30 0.32
CA VAL A 56 33.55 15.16 0.06
C VAL A 56 32.32 14.25 0.00
N ILE A 57 31.33 14.55 0.85
CA ILE A 57 30.04 13.86 0.85
C ILE A 57 29.12 14.61 -0.09
N VAL A 58 28.56 13.90 -1.07
CA VAL A 58 27.54 14.43 -1.97
C VAL A 58 26.30 13.55 -1.83
N ASP A 59 25.27 14.10 -1.20
CA ASP A 59 23.99 13.42 -1.05
C ASP A 59 23.20 13.54 -2.36
N PHE A 60 22.88 12.39 -2.97
CA PHE A 60 21.97 12.34 -4.11
C PHE A 60 20.63 11.78 -3.64
N PRO A 61 19.60 12.61 -3.43
CA PRO A 61 18.27 12.09 -3.25
C PRO A 61 17.82 11.47 -4.58
N LEU A 62 17.89 10.14 -4.70
CA LEU A 62 17.24 9.42 -5.80
C LEU A 62 15.73 9.35 -5.55
N LYS A 63 15.10 10.51 -5.38
CA LYS A 63 13.64 10.61 -5.42
C LYS A 63 13.25 10.62 -6.90
N ASN A 64 12.35 9.71 -7.27
CA ASN A 64 11.72 9.62 -8.60
C ASN A 64 12.61 9.16 -9.76
N ILE A 65 13.22 7.99 -9.66
CA ILE A 65 13.44 7.17 -10.88
C ILE A 65 12.10 6.53 -11.26
N GLY A 66 11.24 7.38 -11.82
CA GLY A 66 9.87 7.08 -12.21
C GLY A 66 9.26 8.34 -12.83
N SER A 67 9.44 8.49 -14.15
CA SER A 67 8.86 9.54 -15.01
C SER A 67 8.97 10.99 -14.49
N ILE A 68 9.99 11.72 -14.93
CA ILE A 68 10.01 13.18 -14.83
C ILE A 68 9.54 13.78 -16.15
N TRP A 69 8.34 14.37 -16.14
CA TRP A 69 7.93 15.44 -17.07
C TRP A 69 8.22 16.77 -16.38
N ARG A 70 9.10 17.60 -16.94
CA ARG A 70 9.39 18.96 -16.46
C ARG A 70 8.26 19.91 -16.83
N HIS A 71 7.91 20.83 -15.94
CA HIS A 71 8.20 22.26 -16.13
C HIS A 71 8.46 22.89 -14.75
N GLU A 72 9.60 23.57 -14.64
CA GLU A 72 10.18 24.26 -13.46
C GLU A 72 9.28 25.40 -12.91
N PRO A 73 9.55 26.02 -11.73
CA PRO A 73 10.79 25.98 -10.93
C PRO A 73 10.59 25.72 -9.43
N LEU A 74 11.64 25.23 -8.75
CA LEU A 74 12.02 25.68 -7.40
C LEU A 74 13.41 25.13 -7.01
N THR A 75 14.12 26.00 -6.31
CA THR A 75 15.50 25.92 -5.83
C THR A 75 15.77 24.72 -4.92
N ASN A 76 16.64 23.82 -5.37
CA ASN A 76 17.56 23.02 -4.57
C ASN A 76 18.69 22.55 -5.51
N LEU A 77 19.92 22.44 -4.99
CA LEU A 77 21.09 21.96 -5.72
C LEU A 77 20.95 20.45 -5.98
N GLU A 78 20.01 20.08 -6.84
CA GLU A 78 19.89 18.74 -7.41
C GLU A 78 20.66 18.74 -8.72
N ALA A 79 21.46 17.70 -8.96
CA ALA A 79 22.14 17.51 -10.24
C ALA A 79 21.10 17.62 -11.36
N GLN A 80 21.24 18.62 -12.23
CA GLN A 80 20.15 18.98 -13.15
C GLN A 80 19.95 17.94 -14.25
N LYS A 81 20.95 17.09 -14.52
CA LYS A 81 20.91 15.98 -15.50
C LYS A 81 21.90 14.88 -15.10
N VAL A 82 21.49 13.61 -15.09
CA VAL A 82 22.33 12.43 -14.82
C VAL A 82 22.24 11.46 -16.01
N LYS A 83 23.38 10.95 -16.49
CA LYS A 83 23.48 9.87 -17.48
C LYS A 83 24.23 8.70 -16.84
N ILE A 84 23.66 7.50 -16.98
CA ILE A 84 24.29 6.25 -16.59
C ILE A 84 24.34 5.38 -17.84
N ASP A 85 25.53 4.93 -18.25
CA ASP A 85 25.70 4.01 -19.37
C ASP A 85 26.73 2.96 -19.00
N LYS A 86 26.29 1.72 -18.77
CA LYS A 86 27.05 0.48 -18.48
C LYS A 86 28.20 0.58 -17.45
N THR A 87 29.21 1.41 -17.69
CA THR A 87 30.41 1.64 -16.89
C THR A 87 30.62 3.10 -16.48
N ASP A 88 29.76 4.02 -16.91
CA ASP A 88 29.98 5.46 -16.77
C ASP A 88 28.78 6.15 -16.10
N LEU A 89 29.08 7.05 -15.15
CA LEU A 89 28.12 7.92 -14.47
C LEU A 89 28.52 9.37 -14.73
N SER A 90 27.71 10.11 -15.51
CA SER A 90 27.94 11.54 -15.77
C SER A 90 26.82 12.37 -15.20
N PHE A 91 27.13 13.50 -14.56
CA PHE A 91 26.10 14.46 -14.14
C PHE A 91 26.51 15.92 -14.34
N MET A 92 25.50 16.76 -14.60
CA MET A 92 25.66 18.19 -14.83
C MET A 92 25.19 18.98 -13.60
N LEU A 93 26.12 19.72 -13.01
CA LEU A 93 25.82 20.82 -12.10
C LEU A 93 25.65 22.12 -12.90
N PRO A 94 25.02 23.18 -12.34
CA PRO A 94 24.61 24.38 -13.09
C PRO A 94 25.70 25.02 -13.99
N GLU A 95 26.98 24.83 -13.68
CA GLU A 95 28.10 25.38 -14.45
C GLU A 95 29.31 24.41 -14.59
N THR A 96 29.16 23.11 -14.31
CA THR A 96 30.28 22.16 -14.37
C THR A 96 29.83 20.76 -14.74
N ARG A 97 30.55 20.17 -15.70
CA ARG A 97 30.43 18.77 -16.07
C ARG A 97 31.34 17.92 -15.18
N VAL A 98 30.75 16.88 -14.58
CA VAL A 98 31.46 15.87 -13.80
C VAL A 98 31.19 14.52 -14.43
N ASP A 99 32.25 13.86 -14.91
CA ASP A 99 32.17 12.51 -15.48
C ASP A 99 32.87 11.52 -14.54
N PHE A 100 32.23 10.41 -14.22
CA PHE A 100 32.83 9.30 -13.51
C PHE A 100 32.92 8.08 -14.43
N GLU A 101 34.13 7.56 -14.58
CA GLU A 101 34.39 6.32 -15.33
C GLU A 101 34.85 5.24 -14.34
N GLY A 102 34.06 4.16 -14.21
CA GLY A 102 34.37 3.03 -13.33
C GLY A 102 33.32 1.94 -13.42
N ASN A 103 33.72 0.67 -13.47
CA ASN A 103 32.78 -0.44 -13.66
C ASN A 103 31.73 -0.51 -12.55
N ILE A 104 30.46 -0.21 -12.88
CA ILE A 104 29.33 -0.24 -11.94
C ILE A 104 28.63 -1.58 -12.06
N HIS A 105 28.91 -2.52 -11.15
CA HIS A 105 28.05 -3.69 -10.98
C HIS A 105 26.95 -3.41 -9.95
N PRO A 106 25.68 -3.83 -10.19
CA PRO A 106 24.54 -3.55 -9.30
C PRO A 106 24.71 -4.03 -7.85
N THR A 107 25.58 -5.04 -7.67
CA THR A 107 25.86 -5.71 -6.40
C THR A 107 27.08 -5.16 -5.67
N GLN A 108 27.82 -4.21 -6.24
CA GLN A 108 28.99 -3.64 -5.60
C GLN A 108 28.59 -2.57 -4.58
N GLU A 109 29.09 -2.70 -3.36
CA GLU A 109 28.93 -1.70 -2.30
C GLU A 109 29.97 -0.56 -2.41
N GLU A 110 31.05 -0.78 -3.17
CA GLU A 110 32.11 0.19 -3.38
C GLU A 110 32.63 0.11 -4.82
N ILE A 111 32.83 1.26 -5.46
CA ILE A 111 33.23 1.40 -6.86
C ILE A 111 34.39 2.39 -6.94
N ALA A 112 35.56 1.91 -7.35
CA ALA A 112 36.70 2.75 -7.64
C ALA A 112 36.69 3.20 -9.11
N GLY A 113 37.04 4.45 -9.37
CA GLY A 113 37.07 4.99 -10.73
C GLY A 113 37.76 6.35 -10.83
N LEU A 114 37.61 6.98 -11.99
CA LEU A 114 38.16 8.28 -12.28
C LEU A 114 37.03 9.31 -12.36
N LEU A 115 37.12 10.34 -11.53
CA LEU A 115 36.26 11.51 -11.57
C LEU A 115 36.94 12.60 -12.41
N TYR A 116 36.33 12.99 -13.50
CA TYR A 116 36.78 14.07 -14.35
C TYR A 116 36.06 15.36 -13.98
N ILE A 117 36.81 16.36 -13.51
CA ILE A 117 36.29 17.70 -13.23
C ILE A 117 36.96 18.65 -14.21
N VAL A 118 36.17 19.24 -15.11
CA VAL A 118 36.69 20.10 -16.20
C VAL A 118 37.81 19.38 -16.99
N GLY A 119 37.59 18.09 -17.29
CA GLY A 119 38.52 17.26 -18.06
C GLY A 119 39.78 16.76 -17.33
N ARG A 120 39.93 17.04 -16.03
CA ARG A 120 41.05 16.51 -15.22
C ARG A 120 40.65 15.27 -14.41
N PRO A 121 41.36 14.13 -14.54
CA PRO A 121 41.03 12.90 -13.82
C PRO A 121 41.50 12.94 -12.36
N TYR A 122 40.63 12.51 -11.46
CA TYR A 122 40.92 12.29 -10.04
C TYR A 122 40.53 10.86 -9.68
N LYS A 123 41.45 10.11 -9.07
CA LYS A 123 41.10 8.78 -8.53
C LYS A 123 40.16 8.95 -7.35
N VAL A 124 38.97 8.38 -7.47
CA VAL A 124 37.97 8.40 -6.41
C VAL A 124 37.38 7.03 -6.18
N THR A 125 36.86 6.85 -4.98
CA THR A 125 36.09 5.68 -4.59
C THR A 125 34.69 6.15 -4.19
N LEU A 126 33.66 5.49 -4.73
CA LEU A 126 32.25 5.69 -4.44
C LEU A 126 31.75 4.55 -3.56
N THR A 127 31.17 4.85 -2.40
CA THR A 127 30.59 3.83 -1.50
C THR A 127 29.08 3.98 -1.45
N LYS A 128 28.34 2.88 -1.58
CA LYS A 128 26.88 2.78 -1.51
C LYS A 128 26.47 2.50 -0.06
N GLU A 129 25.82 3.46 0.58
CA GLU A 129 25.24 3.28 1.93
C GLU A 129 23.71 3.32 1.89
N LYS A 130 23.07 2.37 2.59
CA LYS A 130 21.63 2.39 2.81
C LYS A 130 21.33 3.27 4.02
N LYS A 131 20.60 4.36 3.81
CA LYS A 131 20.09 5.17 4.91
C LYS A 131 19.03 4.37 5.67
N THR A 132 19.39 3.82 6.83
CA THR A 132 18.41 3.35 7.81
C THR A 132 17.68 4.57 8.36
N VAL A 133 16.55 4.91 7.75
CA VAL A 133 15.61 5.81 8.40
C VAL A 133 15.04 5.04 9.58
N ASN A 134 15.58 5.27 10.78
CA ASN A 134 14.81 5.00 11.99
C ASN A 134 13.49 5.73 11.82
N ASN A 135 12.40 4.96 11.79
CA ASN A 135 11.05 5.44 11.55
C ASN A 135 10.79 6.68 12.43
N PRO A 136 10.66 7.90 11.88
CA PRO A 136 10.61 9.13 12.67
C PRO A 136 9.30 9.30 13.45
N THR A 137 8.42 8.29 13.42
CA THR A 137 7.14 8.26 14.12
C THR A 137 7.24 7.80 15.57
N TYR A 138 8.36 7.22 16.01
CA TYR A 138 8.60 7.06 17.45
C TYR A 138 9.12 8.39 18.02
N ILE A 139 8.24 9.14 18.66
CA ILE A 139 8.64 10.29 19.46
C ILE A 139 9.26 9.70 20.73
N GLU A 140 10.59 9.87 20.89
CA GLU A 140 11.23 9.50 22.15
C GLU A 140 10.50 10.15 23.33
N PRO A 141 10.32 9.43 24.46
CA PRO A 141 9.75 10.01 25.66
C PRO A 141 10.41 11.37 25.98
N ILE A 142 9.61 12.33 26.48
CA ILE A 142 10.12 13.63 26.92
C ILE A 142 11.32 13.40 27.85
N PRO A 143 12.47 14.11 27.69
CA PRO A 143 13.64 13.91 28.53
C PRO A 143 13.28 13.90 30.03
N GLY A 144 13.52 12.76 30.69
CA GLY A 144 13.19 12.55 32.11
C GLY A 144 11.96 11.68 32.38
N LEU A 145 11.21 11.26 31.35
CA LEU A 145 10.17 10.22 31.43
C LEU A 145 10.64 9.00 30.63
N SER A 146 10.43 7.80 31.16
CA SER A 146 10.59 6.55 30.41
C SER A 146 9.32 6.22 29.64
N GLU A 147 9.41 5.31 28.67
CA GLU A 147 8.23 4.76 28.00
C GLU A 147 7.25 4.12 29.00
N GLY A 148 7.77 3.49 30.06
CA GLY A 148 6.97 2.93 31.14
C GLY A 148 6.23 3.98 31.98
N ASP A 149 6.70 5.23 32.01
CA ASP A 149 6.01 6.33 32.71
C ASP A 149 4.86 6.92 31.88
N LEU A 150 4.84 6.66 30.58
CA LEU A 150 3.86 7.20 29.62
C LEU A 150 2.87 6.13 29.12
N SER A 151 3.21 4.86 29.23
CA SER A 151 2.42 3.73 28.75
C SER A 151 1.68 3.02 29.88
N PRO A 152 0.43 2.57 29.67
CA PRO A 152 -0.27 1.76 30.65
C PRO A 152 0.46 0.43 30.87
N ASP A 153 0.44 -0.09 32.11
CA ASP A 153 0.98 -1.41 32.43
C ASP A 153 0.33 -2.49 31.55
N ILE A 154 1.15 -3.18 30.75
CA ILE A 154 0.71 -4.24 29.83
C ILE A 154 0.04 -5.41 30.56
N ALA A 155 0.34 -5.59 31.86
CA ALA A 155 -0.25 -6.60 32.74
C ALA A 155 -1.55 -6.13 33.43
N MET A 156 -2.01 -4.90 33.18
CA MET A 156 -3.22 -4.34 33.78
C MET A 156 -4.43 -5.27 33.60
N LYS A 157 -5.20 -5.48 34.67
CA LYS A 157 -6.39 -6.34 34.64
C LYS A 157 -7.57 -5.62 34.00
N ARG A 158 -8.29 -6.32 33.12
CA ARG A 158 -9.58 -5.86 32.60
C ARG A 158 -10.63 -5.92 33.72
N THR A 159 -11.41 -4.85 33.88
CA THR A 159 -12.42 -4.70 34.95
C THR A 159 -13.87 -4.75 34.46
N ILE A 160 -14.09 -4.65 33.14
CA ILE A 160 -15.42 -4.64 32.51
C ILE A 160 -15.51 -5.68 31.40
N ALA A 161 -16.73 -6.10 31.07
CA ALA A 161 -16.98 -7.06 29.99
C ALA A 161 -16.77 -6.41 28.61
N ALA A 162 -16.32 -7.22 27.63
CA ALA A 162 -16.18 -6.79 26.24
C ALA A 162 -17.55 -6.64 25.55
N PRO A 163 -17.68 -5.73 24.57
CA PRO A 163 -18.84 -5.70 23.70
C PRO A 163 -18.93 -6.96 22.82
N ASN A 164 -20.12 -7.28 22.31
CA ASN A 164 -20.33 -8.41 21.38
C ASN A 164 -19.95 -8.01 19.95
N THR A 165 -18.66 -7.84 19.69
CA THR A 165 -18.08 -7.57 18.38
C THR A 165 -16.82 -8.39 18.16
N LEU A 166 -16.46 -8.60 16.90
CA LEU A 166 -15.21 -9.23 16.48
C LEU A 166 -14.29 -8.25 15.75
N PHE A 167 -14.73 -7.01 15.51
CA PHE A 167 -13.91 -5.96 14.89
C PHE A 167 -12.94 -5.40 15.91
N ILE A 168 -11.64 -5.45 15.63
CA ILE A 168 -10.62 -5.01 16.58
C ILE A 168 -10.69 -3.50 16.82
N GLU A 169 -11.16 -2.69 15.86
CA GLU A 169 -11.34 -1.25 16.05
C GLU A 169 -12.49 -0.87 16.99
N GLU A 170 -13.36 -1.83 17.34
CA GLU A 170 -14.45 -1.67 18.29
C GLU A 170 -14.11 -2.24 19.68
N LEU A 171 -12.93 -2.87 19.81
CA LEU A 171 -12.40 -3.42 21.05
C LEU A 171 -11.28 -2.52 21.59
N ASN A 172 -11.09 -2.51 22.91
CA ASN A 172 -9.89 -1.93 23.50
C ASN A 172 -8.74 -2.94 23.56
N TRP A 173 -7.52 -2.45 23.80
CA TRP A 173 -6.31 -3.28 23.77
C TRP A 173 -6.31 -4.40 24.85
N LEU A 174 -6.97 -4.20 25.99
CA LEU A 174 -7.10 -5.24 27.03
C LEU A 174 -7.97 -6.38 26.55
N GLU A 175 -9.08 -6.08 25.88
CA GLU A 175 -10.00 -7.07 25.31
C GLU A 175 -9.33 -7.88 24.21
N ILE A 176 -8.59 -7.22 23.32
CA ILE A 176 -7.82 -7.91 22.26
C ILE A 176 -6.76 -8.83 22.89
N ARG A 177 -5.99 -8.32 23.86
CA ARG A 177 -4.99 -9.11 24.60
C ARG A 177 -5.59 -10.35 25.24
N ASP A 178 -6.72 -10.20 25.92
CA ASP A 178 -7.36 -11.29 26.64
C ASP A 178 -7.98 -12.31 25.67
N LEU A 179 -8.61 -11.86 24.56
CA LEU A 179 -9.11 -12.74 23.50
C LEU A 179 -8.00 -13.56 22.81
N LEU A 180 -6.82 -12.95 22.62
CA LEU A 180 -5.64 -13.67 22.11
C LEU A 180 -5.21 -14.78 23.07
N LYS A 181 -5.19 -14.51 24.38
CA LYS A 181 -4.89 -15.52 25.41
C LYS A 181 -5.94 -16.64 25.46
N GLU A 182 -7.20 -16.32 25.17
CA GLU A 182 -8.30 -17.28 25.03
C GLU A 182 -8.27 -18.08 23.71
N GLY A 183 -7.29 -17.82 22.84
CA GLY A 183 -7.06 -18.59 21.61
C GLY A 183 -7.66 -18.00 20.35
N LYS A 184 -8.12 -16.73 20.34
CA LYS A 184 -8.52 -16.02 19.11
C LYS A 184 -7.30 -15.57 18.31
N THR A 185 -6.51 -16.52 17.83
CA THR A 185 -5.24 -16.29 17.15
C THR A 185 -5.37 -16.17 15.63
N THR A 186 -6.58 -16.13 15.10
CA THR A 186 -6.83 -15.88 13.66
C THR A 186 -7.31 -14.45 13.47
N VAL A 187 -6.85 -13.78 12.40
CA VAL A 187 -7.34 -12.47 11.98
C VAL A 187 -7.75 -12.48 10.52
N LEU A 188 -8.92 -11.95 10.25
CA LEU A 188 -9.44 -11.66 8.92
C LEU A 188 -9.15 -10.19 8.60
N ILE A 189 -8.41 -9.90 7.53
CA ILE A 189 -8.23 -8.56 6.99
C ILE A 189 -9.07 -8.42 5.71
N PRO A 190 -10.27 -7.81 5.82
CA PRO A 190 -11.12 -7.52 4.68
C PRO A 190 -10.65 -6.27 3.94
N THR A 191 -10.66 -6.35 2.61
CA THR A 191 -10.27 -5.24 1.72
C THR A 191 -11.47 -4.83 0.88
N GLY A 192 -11.87 -3.57 0.97
CA GLY A 192 -13.05 -3.03 0.31
C GLY A 192 -12.66 -2.09 -0.83
N GLY A 193 -13.06 -0.82 -0.74
CA GLY A 193 -12.77 0.17 -1.79
C GLY A 193 -13.73 1.35 -1.77
N VAL A 194 -13.37 2.42 -2.47
CA VAL A 194 -14.22 3.59 -2.70
C VAL A 194 -14.21 3.93 -4.18
N GLU A 195 -15.32 3.65 -4.86
CA GLU A 195 -15.41 3.70 -6.31
C GLU A 195 -16.80 4.13 -6.82
N MET A 196 -16.92 4.28 -8.15
CA MET A 196 -18.19 4.48 -8.83
C MET A 196 -19.05 3.22 -8.77
N ASN A 197 -20.24 3.33 -8.18
CA ASN A 197 -21.16 2.23 -7.93
C ASN A 197 -22.53 2.41 -8.61
N GLY A 198 -22.53 3.08 -9.77
CA GLY A 198 -23.77 3.48 -10.43
C GLY A 198 -24.48 4.65 -9.73
N LYS A 199 -25.78 4.82 -10.01
CA LYS A 199 -26.55 6.00 -9.59
C LYS A 199 -27.13 5.92 -8.17
N TYR A 200 -27.14 4.74 -7.54
CA TYR A 200 -27.94 4.50 -6.33
C TYR A 200 -27.14 4.15 -5.08
N LEU A 201 -26.00 3.50 -5.24
CA LEU A 201 -25.23 3.06 -4.09
C LEU A 201 -24.31 4.15 -3.59
N ALA A 202 -24.07 4.16 -2.28
CA ALA A 202 -22.95 4.89 -1.71
C ALA A 202 -21.61 4.37 -2.28
N SER A 203 -20.63 5.26 -2.48
CA SER A 203 -19.32 4.93 -3.08
C SER A 203 -18.51 3.90 -2.30
N GLY A 204 -18.81 3.70 -1.01
CA GLY A 204 -18.21 2.69 -0.15
C GLY A 204 -18.90 1.32 -0.20
N LYS A 205 -19.65 0.98 -1.26
CA LYS A 205 -20.41 -0.28 -1.43
C LYS A 205 -19.68 -1.49 -0.83
N HIS A 206 -18.43 -1.67 -1.25
CA HIS A 206 -17.57 -2.79 -0.85
C HIS A 206 -17.32 -2.85 0.66
N ASN A 207 -17.08 -1.69 1.29
CA ASN A 207 -16.86 -1.61 2.73
C ASN A 207 -18.13 -1.98 3.51
N PHE A 208 -19.30 -1.55 3.03
CA PHE A 208 -20.58 -1.85 3.68
C PHE A 208 -20.97 -3.33 3.57
N VAL A 209 -20.70 -3.95 2.43
CA VAL A 209 -20.90 -5.40 2.22
C VAL A 209 -20.00 -6.19 3.17
N LEU A 210 -18.71 -5.83 3.24
CA LEU A 210 -17.75 -6.47 4.14
C LEU A 210 -18.10 -6.29 5.63
N ARG A 211 -18.74 -5.18 6.02
CA ARG A 211 -19.22 -4.98 7.39
C ARG A 211 -20.20 -6.08 7.83
N VAL A 212 -21.01 -6.59 6.90
CA VAL A 212 -21.96 -7.68 7.15
C VAL A 212 -21.29 -9.05 6.99
N ALA A 213 -20.56 -9.25 5.89
CA ALA A 213 -20.00 -10.57 5.56
C ALA A 213 -18.86 -11.00 6.50
N ALA A 214 -17.97 -10.07 6.89
CA ALA A 214 -16.81 -10.39 7.74
C ALA A 214 -17.21 -10.89 9.13
N ASP A 215 -18.24 -10.31 9.75
CA ASP A 215 -18.78 -10.77 11.05
C ASP A 215 -19.29 -12.21 10.95
N SER A 216 -20.08 -12.51 9.91
CA SER A 216 -20.58 -13.87 9.64
C SER A 216 -19.45 -14.88 9.45
N ILE A 217 -18.41 -14.52 8.69
CA ILE A 217 -17.22 -15.37 8.47
C ILE A 217 -16.49 -15.62 9.79
N ALA A 218 -16.17 -14.57 10.53
CA ALA A 218 -15.37 -14.67 11.75
C ALA A 218 -16.08 -15.48 12.84
N ARG A 219 -17.40 -15.28 13.02
CA ARG A 219 -18.21 -16.08 13.95
C ARG A 219 -18.22 -17.57 13.60
N ARG A 220 -18.30 -17.93 12.31
CA ARG A 220 -18.29 -19.33 11.85
C ARG A 220 -16.91 -20.00 11.95
N LEU A 221 -15.82 -19.22 11.90
CA LEU A 221 -14.47 -19.70 12.21
C LEU A 221 -14.26 -19.87 13.72
N GLY A 222 -14.90 -19.03 14.55
CA GLY A 222 -14.94 -19.14 16.02
C GLY A 222 -13.73 -18.55 16.74
N ASN A 223 -12.53 -18.71 16.19
CA ASN A 223 -11.27 -18.20 16.76
C ASN A 223 -10.71 -16.98 16.00
N THR A 224 -11.56 -16.23 15.31
CA THR A 224 -11.17 -15.15 14.40
C THR A 224 -11.63 -13.78 14.88
N LEU A 225 -10.73 -12.81 14.85
CA LEU A 225 -11.02 -11.37 14.93
C LEU A 225 -10.92 -10.73 13.54
N ILE A 226 -11.48 -9.53 13.39
CA ILE A 226 -11.56 -8.81 12.11
C ILE A 226 -10.74 -7.53 12.24
N ALA A 227 -9.75 -7.36 11.38
CA ALA A 227 -9.01 -6.11 11.26
C ALA A 227 -9.89 -5.02 10.61
N PRO A 228 -9.54 -3.72 10.76
CA PRO A 228 -10.26 -2.66 10.07
C PRO A 228 -10.36 -2.93 8.58
N ILE A 229 -11.55 -2.70 8.01
CA ILE A 229 -11.75 -2.83 6.56
C ILE A 229 -10.83 -1.85 5.86
N VAL A 230 -9.96 -2.35 4.97
CA VAL A 230 -9.04 -1.52 4.19
C VAL A 230 -9.82 -0.85 3.06
N PRO A 231 -10.07 0.47 3.09
CA PRO A 231 -10.91 1.13 2.10
C PRO A 231 -10.09 1.74 0.94
N PHE A 232 -8.75 1.70 1.03
CA PHE A 232 -7.83 2.29 0.08
C PHE A 232 -7.17 1.19 -0.75
N VAL A 233 -7.65 1.04 -1.98
CA VAL A 233 -7.28 -0.08 -2.87
C VAL A 233 -6.99 0.42 -4.29
N PRO A 234 -6.44 -0.41 -5.18
CA PRO A 234 -6.29 -0.07 -6.60
C PRO A 234 -7.66 -0.03 -7.30
N GLU A 235 -8.14 1.15 -7.69
CA GLU A 235 -9.42 1.36 -8.38
C GLU A 235 -9.23 1.96 -9.80
N GLY A 236 -8.02 2.39 -10.13
CA GLY A 236 -7.69 2.94 -11.43
C GLY A 236 -6.42 3.78 -11.46
N ARG A 237 -6.00 4.17 -12.67
CA ARG A 237 -4.83 5.03 -12.84
C ARG A 237 -5.20 6.50 -12.64
N HIS A 238 -4.36 7.26 -11.92
CA HIS A 238 -4.53 8.70 -11.69
C HIS A 238 -4.30 9.56 -12.95
N THR A 239 -3.26 9.25 -13.75
CA THR A 239 -2.84 10.10 -14.87
C THR A 239 -2.42 9.30 -16.12
N PRO A 240 -3.10 9.52 -17.27
CA PRO A 240 -4.47 10.03 -17.33
C PRO A 240 -5.43 9.13 -16.54
N PRO A 241 -6.55 9.67 -16.03
CA PRO A 241 -7.58 8.90 -15.33
C PRO A 241 -8.04 7.68 -16.12
N ALA A 242 -8.00 6.50 -15.51
CA ALA A 242 -8.48 5.24 -16.10
C ALA A 242 -9.20 4.37 -15.07
N GLY A 243 -10.01 3.40 -15.52
CA GLY A 243 -10.82 2.58 -14.61
C GLY A 243 -11.87 3.43 -13.87
N HIS A 244 -12.03 3.20 -12.56
CA HIS A 244 -12.95 3.95 -11.72
C HIS A 244 -12.47 5.38 -11.41
N MET A 245 -11.17 5.67 -11.59
CA MET A 245 -10.63 7.04 -11.44
C MET A 245 -11.17 8.03 -12.46
N ARG A 246 -11.91 7.58 -13.48
CA ARG A 246 -12.67 8.45 -14.39
C ARG A 246 -13.89 9.12 -13.73
N TYR A 247 -14.30 8.64 -12.55
CA TYR A 247 -15.50 9.07 -11.87
C TYR A 247 -15.17 9.82 -10.57
N PRO A 248 -15.84 10.94 -10.26
CA PRO A 248 -15.60 11.70 -9.04
C PRO A 248 -15.86 10.87 -7.77
N GLY A 249 -15.02 11.06 -6.75
CA GLY A 249 -15.14 10.40 -5.45
C GLY A 249 -14.43 9.05 -5.36
N THR A 250 -14.02 8.44 -6.48
CA THR A 250 -13.14 7.26 -6.44
C THR A 250 -11.79 7.63 -5.81
N ILE A 251 -11.30 6.78 -4.91
CA ILE A 251 -9.96 6.88 -4.31
C ILE A 251 -9.18 5.65 -4.73
N SER A 252 -8.06 5.83 -5.45
CA SER A 252 -7.20 4.72 -5.86
C SER A 252 -5.82 4.82 -5.24
N LEU A 253 -5.26 3.68 -4.82
CA LEU A 253 -3.84 3.53 -4.59
C LEU A 253 -3.15 2.97 -5.83
N THR A 254 -1.82 3.04 -5.87
CA THR A 254 -1.03 2.18 -6.75
C THR A 254 -0.94 0.78 -6.14
N GLU A 255 -0.77 -0.25 -6.97
CA GLU A 255 -0.56 -1.64 -6.48
C GLU A 255 0.58 -1.71 -5.46
N ALA A 256 1.74 -1.10 -5.75
CA ALA A 256 2.88 -1.09 -4.84
C ALA A 256 2.57 -0.44 -3.48
N THR A 257 1.72 0.59 -3.43
CA THR A 257 1.33 1.22 -2.15
C THR A 257 0.35 0.34 -1.39
N TYR A 258 -0.59 -0.29 -2.10
CA TYR A 258 -1.55 -1.20 -1.53
C TYR A 258 -0.88 -2.46 -0.95
N GLU A 259 0.08 -3.05 -1.67
CA GLU A 259 0.87 -4.19 -1.20
C GLU A 259 1.68 -3.84 0.06
N LYS A 260 2.36 -2.68 0.08
CA LYS A 260 3.07 -2.18 1.28
C LYS A 260 2.12 -1.99 2.46
N LEU A 261 0.96 -1.37 2.24
CA LEU A 261 -0.07 -1.19 3.26
C LEU A 261 -0.51 -2.53 3.87
N LEU A 262 -0.87 -3.51 3.04
CA LEU A 262 -1.29 -4.83 3.50
C LEU A 262 -0.17 -5.57 4.24
N LYS A 263 1.07 -5.44 3.77
CA LYS A 263 2.25 -6.05 4.40
C LYS A 263 2.46 -5.50 5.81
N GLU A 264 2.40 -4.18 5.99
CA GLU A 264 2.60 -3.53 7.29
C GLU A 264 1.44 -3.82 8.27
N ILE A 265 0.20 -3.90 7.77
CA ILE A 265 -0.95 -4.36 8.57
C ILE A 265 -0.71 -5.79 9.07
N ALA A 266 -0.35 -6.72 8.17
CA ALA A 266 -0.12 -8.11 8.53
C ALA A 266 1.07 -8.28 9.49
N GLN A 267 2.15 -7.53 9.30
CA GLN A 267 3.30 -7.49 10.21
C GLN A 267 2.90 -7.03 11.62
N SER A 268 2.08 -5.98 11.71
CA SER A 268 1.56 -5.48 12.99
C SER A 268 0.72 -6.53 13.71
N LEU A 269 -0.16 -7.22 12.98
CA LEU A 269 -1.01 -8.27 13.55
C LEU A 269 -0.18 -9.50 13.97
N LYS A 270 0.80 -9.91 13.16
CA LYS A 270 1.75 -10.97 13.55
C LYS A 270 2.48 -10.61 14.85
N MET A 271 2.97 -9.36 14.97
CA MET A 271 3.65 -8.88 16.18
C MET A 271 2.79 -9.04 17.42
N HIS A 272 1.50 -8.69 17.34
CA HIS A 272 0.56 -8.82 18.44
C HIS A 272 0.19 -10.28 18.81
N GLY A 273 0.66 -11.28 18.04
CA GLY A 273 0.51 -12.69 18.38
C GLY A 273 -0.51 -13.46 17.54
N PHE A 274 -1.12 -12.85 16.52
CA PHE A 274 -1.95 -13.57 15.56
C PHE A 274 -1.09 -14.60 14.78
N LYS A 275 -1.63 -15.81 14.61
CA LYS A 275 -0.96 -16.97 13.99
C LYS A 275 -1.52 -17.33 12.63
N THR A 276 -2.76 -16.93 12.34
CA THR A 276 -3.37 -17.12 11.02
C THR A 276 -3.90 -15.78 10.54
N ILE A 277 -3.38 -15.30 9.41
CA ILE A 277 -3.76 -14.06 8.76
C ILE A 277 -4.48 -14.39 7.45
N ILE A 278 -5.69 -13.89 7.28
CA ILE A 278 -6.57 -14.23 6.17
C ILE A 278 -6.97 -12.95 5.43
N PHE A 279 -6.65 -12.88 4.14
CA PHE A 279 -7.08 -11.82 3.24
C PHE A 279 -8.33 -12.24 2.46
N ILE A 280 -9.35 -11.38 2.48
CA ILE A 280 -10.51 -11.42 1.59
C ILE A 280 -10.72 -10.04 0.98
N GLY A 281 -11.29 -9.95 -0.23
CA GLY A 281 -11.56 -8.67 -0.86
C GLY A 281 -12.83 -8.64 -1.68
N ASP A 282 -13.55 -7.53 -1.62
CA ASP A 282 -14.86 -7.36 -2.24
C ASP A 282 -14.84 -6.60 -3.57
N SER A 283 -13.66 -6.21 -4.07
CA SER A 283 -13.48 -5.57 -5.38
C SER A 283 -12.41 -6.28 -6.22
N GLY A 284 -12.49 -6.13 -7.54
CA GLY A 284 -11.58 -6.75 -8.50
C GLY A 284 -10.14 -6.25 -8.36
N GLY A 285 -9.95 -4.96 -8.09
CA GLY A 285 -8.63 -4.36 -7.89
C GLY A 285 -7.90 -4.87 -6.64
N ASN A 286 -8.62 -5.47 -5.69
CA ASN A 286 -8.04 -5.92 -4.44
C ASN A 286 -7.26 -7.22 -4.59
N GLN A 287 -7.67 -8.05 -5.57
CA GLN A 287 -7.36 -9.48 -5.58
C GLN A 287 -5.86 -9.74 -5.80
N TRP A 288 -5.24 -9.00 -6.72
CA TRP A 288 -3.85 -9.21 -7.09
C TRP A 288 -2.87 -8.87 -5.95
N GLY A 289 -2.98 -7.66 -5.39
CA GLY A 289 -2.11 -7.25 -4.28
C GLY A 289 -2.22 -8.16 -3.06
N MET A 290 -3.43 -8.62 -2.70
CA MET A 290 -3.59 -9.60 -1.61
C MET A 290 -2.92 -10.94 -1.92
N TYR A 291 -3.04 -11.44 -3.16
CA TYR A 291 -2.37 -12.67 -3.59
C TYR A 291 -0.84 -12.55 -3.48
N VAL A 292 -0.28 -11.44 -3.98
CA VAL A 292 1.17 -11.15 -3.92
C VAL A 292 1.64 -11.11 -2.47
N VAL A 293 1.01 -10.29 -1.63
CA VAL A 293 1.39 -10.14 -0.21
C VAL A 293 1.25 -11.45 0.55
N ALA A 294 0.15 -12.19 0.35
CA ALA A 294 -0.04 -13.48 1.02
C ALA A 294 1.04 -14.50 0.62
N LYS A 295 1.44 -14.52 -0.65
CA LYS A 295 2.52 -15.39 -1.15
C LYS A 295 3.88 -15.00 -0.57
N GLU A 296 4.21 -13.71 -0.58
CA GLU A 296 5.46 -13.19 -0.04
C GLU A 296 5.59 -13.47 1.46
N LEU A 297 4.58 -13.09 2.24
CA LEU A 297 4.61 -13.27 3.70
C LEU A 297 4.61 -14.75 4.11
N ARG A 298 3.94 -15.62 3.36
CA ARG A 298 4.02 -17.07 3.58
C ARG A 298 5.45 -17.59 3.37
N ALA A 299 6.17 -17.07 2.38
CA ALA A 299 7.57 -17.45 2.14
C ALA A 299 8.50 -16.85 3.22
N GLU A 300 8.27 -15.60 3.59
CA GLU A 300 9.02 -14.87 4.63
C GLU A 300 8.89 -15.57 6.00
N TRP A 301 7.68 -15.98 6.38
CA TRP A 301 7.38 -16.51 7.71
C TRP A 301 7.25 -18.04 7.75
N LYS A 302 7.77 -18.74 6.75
CA LYS A 302 7.63 -20.21 6.60
C LYS A 302 8.09 -21.03 7.81
N ASN A 303 9.01 -20.50 8.61
CA ASN A 303 9.60 -21.16 9.79
C ASN A 303 9.02 -20.65 11.12
N GLU A 304 8.00 -19.78 11.09
CA GLU A 304 7.51 -19.06 12.28
C GLU A 304 6.16 -19.58 12.80
N ASN A 305 5.67 -20.70 12.27
CA ASN A 305 4.32 -21.22 12.55
C ASN A 305 3.23 -20.15 12.34
N ILE A 306 3.37 -19.38 11.26
CA ILE A 306 2.39 -18.36 10.83
C ILE A 306 1.77 -18.79 9.51
N ASN A 307 0.45 -18.76 9.46
CA ASN A 307 -0.32 -19.04 8.27
C ASN A 307 -0.75 -17.71 7.64
N VAL A 308 -0.41 -17.50 6.37
CA VAL A 308 -0.92 -16.36 5.60
C VAL A 308 -1.72 -16.88 4.43
N LEU A 309 -3.00 -16.52 4.36
CA LEU A 309 -3.97 -17.02 3.40
C LEU A 309 -4.57 -15.87 2.59
N PHE A 310 -4.76 -16.10 1.29
CA PHE A 310 -5.64 -15.30 0.46
C PHE A 310 -6.76 -16.22 -0.02
N ILE A 311 -8.02 -15.80 0.19
CA ILE A 311 -9.21 -16.62 -0.08
C ILE A 311 -10.01 -15.97 -1.22
N PRO A 312 -9.69 -16.29 -2.50
CA PRO A 312 -10.36 -15.71 -3.65
C PRO A 312 -11.83 -16.16 -3.77
N GLU A 313 -12.22 -17.28 -3.15
CA GLU A 313 -13.59 -17.81 -3.25
C GLU A 313 -14.66 -16.88 -2.68
N TYR A 314 -14.28 -15.91 -1.83
CA TYR A 314 -15.18 -14.88 -1.34
C TYR A 314 -15.70 -13.99 -2.48
N TYR A 315 -14.84 -13.64 -3.45
CA TYR A 315 -15.15 -12.71 -4.56
C TYR A 315 -15.64 -13.43 -5.83
N ASP A 316 -16.15 -14.65 -5.70
CA ASP A 316 -16.68 -15.42 -6.83
C ASP A 316 -18.11 -14.96 -7.19
N ASN A 317 -18.19 -13.84 -7.91
CA ASN A 317 -19.45 -13.27 -8.38
C ASN A 317 -20.27 -14.25 -9.25
N TYR A 318 -19.61 -15.15 -9.99
CA TYR A 318 -20.32 -16.17 -10.75
C TYR A 318 -21.04 -17.15 -9.83
N ARG A 319 -20.35 -17.66 -8.80
CA ARG A 319 -20.95 -18.54 -7.78
C ARG A 319 -22.11 -17.85 -7.05
N VAL A 320 -21.97 -16.57 -6.72
CA VAL A 320 -23.06 -15.79 -6.08
C VAL A 320 -24.26 -15.67 -7.02
N ALA A 321 -24.04 -15.32 -8.29
CA ALA A 321 -25.12 -15.24 -9.28
C ALA A 321 -25.85 -16.57 -9.48
N GLN A 322 -25.13 -17.71 -9.48
CA GLN A 322 -25.76 -19.03 -9.54
C GLN A 322 -26.60 -19.33 -8.30
N TRP A 323 -26.09 -19.00 -7.11
CA TRP A 323 -26.85 -19.17 -5.87
C TRP A 323 -28.11 -18.31 -5.86
N LEU A 324 -28.04 -17.03 -6.27
CA LEU A 324 -29.21 -16.14 -6.36
C LEU A 324 -30.30 -16.72 -7.27
N LYS A 325 -29.94 -17.36 -8.40
CA LYS A 325 -30.91 -18.05 -9.27
C LYS A 325 -31.65 -19.16 -8.53
N THR A 326 -30.96 -19.94 -7.68
CA THR A 326 -31.61 -20.97 -6.85
C THR A 326 -32.60 -20.37 -5.84
N GLN A 327 -32.43 -19.10 -5.49
CA GLN A 327 -33.32 -18.34 -4.62
C GLN A 327 -34.46 -17.63 -5.41
N GLY A 328 -34.58 -17.89 -6.72
CA GLY A 328 -35.58 -17.25 -7.58
C GLY A 328 -35.23 -15.83 -8.01
N ILE A 329 -33.98 -15.39 -7.81
CA ILE A 329 -33.51 -14.05 -8.20
C ILE A 329 -32.72 -14.17 -9.49
N GLN A 330 -33.30 -13.68 -10.57
CA GLN A 330 -32.68 -13.67 -11.88
C GLN A 330 -32.50 -12.23 -12.34
N GLU A 331 -31.24 -11.77 -12.32
CA GLU A 331 -30.88 -10.45 -12.81
C GLU A 331 -30.73 -10.44 -14.32
N LYS A 332 -31.17 -9.34 -14.93
CA LYS A 332 -30.82 -8.96 -16.30
C LYS A 332 -29.89 -7.77 -16.20
N ASP A 333 -28.65 -7.95 -16.64
CA ASP A 333 -27.63 -6.90 -16.61
C ASP A 333 -28.16 -5.60 -17.22
N SER A 334 -28.12 -4.53 -16.42
CA SER A 334 -28.54 -3.19 -16.82
C SER A 334 -27.37 -2.29 -17.25
N GLY A 335 -26.15 -2.83 -17.29
CA GLY A 335 -24.92 -2.07 -17.56
C GLY A 335 -24.53 -1.13 -16.43
N THR A 336 -25.08 -1.34 -15.23
CA THR A 336 -24.74 -0.53 -14.04
C THR A 336 -23.69 -1.26 -13.19
N HIS A 337 -22.84 -0.49 -12.49
CA HIS A 337 -21.88 -1.05 -11.52
C HIS A 337 -22.56 -1.36 -10.16
N ASP A 338 -23.77 -1.94 -10.23
CA ASP A 338 -24.65 -2.31 -9.12
C ASP A 338 -25.40 -3.60 -9.50
N SER A 339 -25.72 -4.41 -8.49
CA SER A 339 -26.50 -5.62 -8.63
C SER A 339 -27.24 -5.95 -7.34
N PHE A 340 -28.21 -6.85 -7.44
CA PHE A 340 -29.02 -7.30 -6.32
C PHE A 340 -28.13 -7.81 -5.17
N GLN A 341 -27.02 -8.48 -5.47
CA GLN A 341 -26.10 -9.02 -4.47
C GLN A 341 -25.54 -7.94 -3.54
N TYR A 342 -25.21 -6.77 -4.07
CA TYR A 342 -24.64 -5.66 -3.30
C TYR A 342 -25.75 -4.86 -2.62
N THR A 343 -26.78 -4.48 -3.38
CA THR A 343 -27.92 -3.73 -2.86
C THR A 343 -28.57 -4.45 -1.67
N SER A 344 -28.84 -5.75 -1.77
CA SER A 344 -29.50 -6.51 -0.70
C SER A 344 -28.67 -6.62 0.58
N GLN A 345 -27.36 -6.84 0.46
CA GLN A 345 -26.45 -6.89 1.62
C GLN A 345 -26.29 -5.52 2.29
N ILE A 346 -26.16 -4.45 1.52
CA ILE A 346 -26.08 -3.09 2.06
C ILE A 346 -27.37 -2.72 2.77
N MET A 347 -28.54 -3.10 2.24
CA MET A 347 -29.82 -2.88 2.91
C MET A 347 -29.91 -3.59 4.26
N ALA A 348 -29.21 -4.71 4.45
CA ALA A 348 -29.16 -5.39 5.75
C ALA A 348 -28.39 -4.59 6.81
N LEU A 349 -27.50 -3.69 6.39
CA LEU A 349 -26.83 -2.72 7.25
C LEU A 349 -27.68 -1.45 7.40
N ASP A 350 -27.97 -0.77 6.29
CA ASP A 350 -28.77 0.46 6.27
C ASP A 350 -29.38 0.71 4.87
N PRO A 351 -30.71 0.63 4.70
CA PRO A 351 -31.38 0.93 3.44
C PRO A 351 -31.15 2.36 2.91
N ALA A 352 -30.74 3.32 3.75
CA ALA A 352 -30.43 4.68 3.30
C ALA A 352 -29.19 4.73 2.39
N LEU A 353 -28.27 3.77 2.52
CA LEU A 353 -27.04 3.65 1.72
C LEU A 353 -27.31 3.22 0.27
N VAL A 354 -28.49 2.66 -0.02
CA VAL A 354 -28.95 2.34 -1.39
C VAL A 354 -30.00 3.33 -1.90
N ARG A 355 -30.18 4.45 -1.19
CA ARG A 355 -31.20 5.47 -1.45
C ARG A 355 -32.60 4.90 -1.52
N ALA A 356 -32.94 3.93 -0.65
CA ALA A 356 -34.19 3.19 -0.73
C ALA A 356 -35.43 4.12 -0.73
N ASN A 357 -35.51 5.06 0.20
CA ASN A 357 -36.65 5.98 0.29
C ASN A 357 -36.80 6.86 -0.96
N GLN A 358 -35.68 7.38 -1.48
CA GLN A 358 -35.67 8.19 -2.70
C GLN A 358 -36.11 7.36 -3.91
N ARG A 359 -35.56 6.15 -4.07
CA ARG A 359 -35.91 5.24 -5.16
C ARG A 359 -37.37 4.81 -5.13
N ILE A 360 -37.92 4.54 -3.95
CA ILE A 360 -39.35 4.22 -3.77
C ILE A 360 -40.21 5.41 -4.19
N LYS A 361 -39.86 6.62 -3.77
CA LYS A 361 -40.59 7.85 -4.13
C LYS A 361 -40.63 8.05 -5.65
N GLU A 362 -39.52 7.80 -6.34
CA GLU A 362 -39.43 7.92 -7.80
C GLU A 362 -39.97 6.70 -8.57
N GLY A 363 -40.49 5.68 -7.88
CA GLY A 363 -40.98 4.45 -8.52
C GLY A 363 -39.88 3.57 -9.15
N ASP A 364 -38.60 3.82 -8.85
CA ASP A 364 -37.44 3.07 -9.38
C ASP A 364 -36.70 2.30 -8.28
N PHE A 365 -37.46 1.60 -7.45
CA PHE A 365 -36.91 0.70 -6.42
C PHE A 365 -36.73 -0.72 -6.95
N SER A 366 -35.93 -0.82 -8.01
CA SER A 366 -35.53 -2.07 -8.65
C SER A 366 -34.05 -2.03 -9.04
N ILE A 367 -33.42 -3.20 -9.22
CA ILE A 367 -32.07 -3.32 -9.77
C ILE A 367 -32.01 -4.52 -10.71
N ASN A 368 -31.44 -4.34 -11.90
CA ASN A 368 -31.30 -5.40 -12.92
C ASN A 368 -32.60 -6.19 -13.20
N GLY A 369 -33.74 -5.49 -13.22
CA GLY A 369 -35.06 -6.08 -13.44
C GLY A 369 -35.70 -6.75 -12.21
N VAL A 370 -35.03 -6.74 -11.06
CA VAL A 370 -35.54 -7.30 -9.80
C VAL A 370 -36.14 -6.20 -8.94
N ASN A 371 -37.41 -6.36 -8.55
CA ASN A 371 -38.09 -5.47 -7.61
C ASN A 371 -37.53 -5.67 -6.20
N LEU A 372 -37.15 -4.58 -5.52
CA LEU A 372 -36.56 -4.60 -4.18
C LEU A 372 -37.61 -4.48 -3.05
N GLN A 373 -38.90 -4.39 -3.38
CA GLN A 373 -39.99 -4.41 -2.42
C GLN A 373 -40.51 -5.83 -2.14
N PRO A 374 -41.00 -6.08 -0.91
CA PRO A 374 -40.88 -5.22 0.27
C PRO A 374 -39.43 -5.19 0.80
N ILE A 375 -39.02 -4.06 1.38
CA ILE A 375 -37.66 -3.85 1.93
C ILE A 375 -37.23 -5.02 2.84
N THR A 376 -38.16 -5.51 3.68
CA THR A 376 -37.90 -6.60 4.62
C THR A 376 -37.44 -7.89 3.94
N LYS A 377 -38.04 -8.27 2.81
CA LYS A 377 -37.63 -9.47 2.05
C LYS A 377 -36.25 -9.30 1.43
N THR A 378 -35.95 -8.12 0.91
CA THR A 378 -34.62 -7.82 0.33
C THR A 378 -33.54 -7.85 1.40
N ILE A 379 -33.81 -7.31 2.60
CA ILE A 379 -32.91 -7.41 3.76
C ILE A 379 -32.69 -8.86 4.17
N GLU A 380 -33.75 -9.66 4.27
CA GLU A 380 -33.65 -11.07 4.63
C GLU A 380 -32.80 -11.83 3.61
N MET A 381 -32.98 -11.56 2.32
CA MET A 381 -32.17 -12.15 1.27
C MET A 381 -30.71 -11.72 1.35
N GLY A 382 -30.43 -10.44 1.62
CA GLY A 382 -29.07 -9.95 1.84
C GLY A 382 -28.35 -10.68 2.98
N LYS A 383 -29.06 -10.92 4.10
CA LYS A 383 -28.52 -11.73 5.21
C LYS A 383 -28.26 -13.18 4.82
N LYS A 384 -29.16 -13.81 4.06
CA LYS A 384 -28.96 -15.18 3.55
C LYS A 384 -27.75 -15.26 2.61
N LEU A 385 -27.58 -14.26 1.74
CA LEU A 385 -26.45 -14.17 0.84
C LEU A 385 -25.13 -14.02 1.60
N ALA A 386 -25.05 -13.11 2.57
CA ALA A 386 -23.87 -12.96 3.43
C ALA A 386 -23.56 -14.27 4.20
N GLY A 387 -24.59 -14.99 4.64
CA GLY A 387 -24.46 -16.33 5.23
C GLY A 387 -23.87 -17.36 4.27
N TYR A 388 -24.34 -17.39 3.02
CA TYR A 388 -23.82 -18.27 1.98
C TYR A 388 -22.37 -17.95 1.61
N GLN A 389 -22.03 -16.68 1.38
CA GLN A 389 -20.64 -16.27 1.13
C GLN A 389 -19.75 -16.66 2.31
N ALA A 390 -20.21 -16.49 3.55
CA ALA A 390 -19.47 -16.91 4.72
C ALA A 390 -19.22 -18.43 4.77
N GLU A 391 -20.20 -19.25 4.38
CA GLU A 391 -20.03 -20.72 4.29
C GLU A 391 -18.97 -21.12 3.27
N VAL A 392 -19.02 -20.51 2.08
CA VAL A 392 -18.05 -20.73 1.01
C VAL A 392 -16.64 -20.32 1.47
N THR A 393 -16.50 -19.14 2.07
CA THR A 393 -15.22 -18.63 2.57
C THR A 393 -14.67 -19.48 3.71
N VAL A 394 -15.50 -19.87 4.69
CA VAL A 394 -15.09 -20.73 5.81
C VAL A 394 -14.61 -22.09 5.31
N ALA A 395 -15.31 -22.69 4.36
CA ALA A 395 -14.90 -23.95 3.75
C ALA A 395 -13.54 -23.81 3.04
N ALA A 396 -13.32 -22.70 2.31
CA ALA A 396 -12.04 -22.42 1.67
C ALA A 396 -10.90 -22.22 2.67
N VAL A 397 -11.14 -21.48 3.75
CA VAL A 397 -10.16 -21.30 4.84
C VAL A 397 -9.79 -22.65 5.45
N ARG A 398 -10.77 -23.49 5.80
CA ARG A 398 -10.50 -24.82 6.39
C ARG A 398 -9.67 -25.70 5.47
N ARG A 399 -10.03 -25.79 4.18
CA ARG A 399 -9.24 -26.52 3.17
C ARG A 399 -7.80 -25.99 3.07
N ALA A 400 -7.62 -24.67 3.07
CA ALA A 400 -6.30 -24.05 2.99
C ALA A 400 -5.45 -24.26 4.26
N LEU A 401 -6.09 -24.51 5.40
CA LEU A 401 -5.40 -24.86 6.64
C LEU A 401 -5.06 -26.37 6.73
N GLU A 402 -5.91 -27.24 6.20
CA GLU A 402 -5.72 -28.70 6.16
C GLU A 402 -4.64 -29.14 5.15
N GLY A 403 -4.50 -28.44 4.02
CA GLY A 403 -3.52 -28.75 2.98
C GLY A 403 -2.08 -28.32 3.28
N LYS A 404 -1.70 -28.21 4.56
CA LYS A 404 -0.36 -27.79 5.01
C LYS A 404 0.58 -28.94 5.28
#